data_AF-A0A6J4Q1L4-F1
#
_entry.id   AF-A0A6J4Q1L4-F1
#
_cell.length_a   1.000
_cell.length_b   1.000
_cell.length_c   1.000
_cell.angle_alpha   90.00
_cell.angle_beta   90.00
_cell.angle_gamma   90.00
#
_symmetry.space_group_name_H-M   'P 1'
#
loop_
_entity.id
_entity.type
_entity.pdbx_description
1 polymer ?
#
loop_
_entity_poly.entity_id
_entity_poly.type
_entity_poly.pdbx_seq_one_letter_code
_entity_poly.pdbx_strand_id
1 'polypeptide(L)'
;MRTLALSPMDRLAELAPLVVRAIVGVIMAAHGLQKLLGGPANFGGVLGQLGVPAPTLMAFVVTFVELVGGILLVVGLLSRLAAPD
;
A
#
# COMPACT_ATOMS: atom_id res chain seq x y z
N MET A 1 -21.19 25.79 -7.97
CA MET A 1 -20.32 26.71 -8.72
C MET A 1 -19.29 27.29 -7.75
N ARG A 2 -18.11 26.67 -7.62
CA ARG A 2 -17.02 27.17 -6.76
C ARG A 2 -15.83 27.49 -7.66
N THR A 3 -16.02 28.46 -8.53
CA THR A 3 -14.99 29.00 -9.43
C THR A 3 -14.39 30.26 -8.80
N LEU A 4 -13.54 30.11 -7.79
CA LEU A 4 -12.83 31.26 -7.21
C LEU A 4 -11.43 30.83 -6.74
N ALA A 5 -10.42 31.29 -7.49
CA ALA A 5 -8.99 31.33 -7.18
C ALA A 5 -8.51 30.47 -5.99
N LEU A 6 -8.31 29.18 -6.23
CA LEU A 6 -7.51 28.34 -5.32
C LEU A 6 -6.10 28.90 -5.25
N SER A 7 -5.63 29.21 -4.04
CA SER A 7 -4.26 29.63 -3.83
C SER A 7 -3.32 28.52 -4.33
N PRO A 8 -2.06 28.83 -4.69
CA PRO A 8 -1.09 27.79 -5.06
C PRO A 8 -0.98 26.66 -4.02
N MET A 9 -1.24 26.97 -2.74
CA MET A 9 -1.24 25.98 -1.66
C MET A 9 -2.44 25.03 -1.72
N ASP A 10 -3.61 25.53 -2.08
CA ASP A 10 -4.82 24.70 -2.20
C ASP A 10 -4.70 23.68 -3.34
N ARG A 11 -4.09 24.07 -4.48
CA ARG A 11 -3.80 23.15 -5.59
C ARG A 11 -2.79 22.07 -5.19
N LEU A 12 -1.82 22.42 -4.35
CA LEU A 12 -0.84 21.46 -3.85
C LEU A 12 -1.48 20.49 -2.84
N ALA A 13 -2.44 20.96 -2.05
CA ALA A 13 -3.19 20.15 -1.11
C ALA A 13 -4.05 19.08 -1.82
N GLU A 14 -4.63 19.39 -2.98
CA GLU A 14 -5.36 18.41 -3.81
C GLU A 14 -4.47 17.27 -4.34
N LEU A 15 -3.17 17.53 -4.51
CA LEU A 15 -2.19 16.52 -4.94
C LEU A 15 -1.64 15.68 -3.77
N ALA A 16 -1.79 16.13 -2.52
CA ALA A 16 -1.22 15.44 -1.36
C ALA A 16 -1.70 13.97 -1.25
N PRO A 17 -2.99 13.63 -1.42
CA PRO A 17 -3.45 12.24 -1.38
C PRO A 17 -2.91 11.37 -2.53
N LEU A 18 -2.60 11.99 -3.68
CA LEU A 18 -1.98 11.29 -4.81
C LEU A 18 -0.50 10.97 -4.50
N VAL A 19 0.23 11.92 -3.93
CA VAL A 19 1.63 11.71 -3.54
C VAL A 19 1.74 10.66 -2.44
N VAL A 20 0.91 10.76 -1.39
CA VAL A 20 0.92 9.81 -0.27
C VAL A 20 0.59 8.39 -0.75
N ARG A 21 -0.45 8.21 -1.58
CA ARG A 21 -0.79 6.86 -2.07
C ARG A 21 0.31 6.27 -2.95
N ALA A 22 0.95 7.09 -3.77
CA ALA A 22 2.01 6.64 -4.66
C ALA A 22 3.22 6.16 -3.84
N ILE A 23 3.64 6.95 -2.86
CA ILE A 23 4.75 6.61 -1.98
C ILE A 23 4.45 5.34 -1.18
N VAL A 24 3.31 5.30 -0.47
CA VAL A 24 2.92 4.16 0.36
C VAL A 24 2.75 2.90 -0.51
N GLY A 25 2.08 3.03 -1.65
CA GLY A 25 1.83 1.92 -2.57
C GLY A 25 3.13 1.34 -3.16
N VAL A 26 4.09 2.20 -3.55
CA VAL A 26 5.40 1.75 -4.04
C VAL A 26 6.18 1.04 -2.93
N ILE A 27 6.20 1.59 -1.71
CA ILE A 27 6.88 0.96 -0.56
C ILE A 27 6.29 -0.43 -0.30
N MET A 28 4.96 -0.53 -0.20
CA MET A 28 4.27 -1.81 -0.01
C MET A 28 4.60 -2.79 -1.12
N ALA A 29 4.49 -2.38 -2.39
CA ALA A 29 4.77 -3.24 -3.53
C ALA A 29 6.22 -3.74 -3.54
N ALA A 30 7.17 -2.88 -3.19
CA ALA A 30 8.58 -3.24 -3.08
C ALA A 30 8.83 -4.28 -1.98
N HIS A 31 8.23 -4.10 -0.80
CA HIS A 31 8.32 -5.07 0.30
C HIS A 31 7.66 -6.41 -0.05
N GLY A 32 6.49 -6.38 -0.69
CA GLY A 32 5.81 -7.58 -1.16
C GLY A 32 6.62 -8.32 -2.22
N LEU A 33 7.23 -7.59 -3.16
CA LEU A 33 8.10 -8.17 -4.19
C LEU A 33 9.35 -8.81 -3.56
N GLN A 34 10.00 -8.14 -2.60
CA GLN A 34 11.13 -8.70 -1.88
C GLN A 34 10.76 -10.01 -1.17
N LYS A 35 9.61 -10.06 -0.48
CA LYS A 35 9.12 -11.27 0.19
C LYS A 35 8.78 -12.38 -0.80
N LEU A 36 8.20 -12.03 -1.95
CA LEU A 36 7.83 -12.99 -3.00
C LEU A 36 9.10 -13.64 -3.60
N LEU A 37 10.08 -12.83 -3.98
CA LEU A 37 11.34 -13.30 -4.56
C LEU A 37 12.21 -14.06 -3.54
N GLY A 38 12.19 -13.64 -2.27
CA GLY A 38 12.89 -14.31 -1.17
C GLY A 38 12.21 -15.58 -0.66
N GLY A 39 11.03 -15.92 -1.18
CA GLY A 39 10.20 -17.03 -0.73
C GLY A 39 9.34 -16.66 0.49
N PRO A 40 8.00 -16.57 0.36
CA PRO A 40 7.13 -16.19 1.48
C PRO A 40 7.29 -17.08 2.72
N ALA A 41 7.57 -18.37 2.55
CA ALA A 41 7.80 -19.29 3.67
C ALA A 41 9.01 -18.89 4.53
N ASN A 42 10.07 -18.31 3.95
CA ASN A 42 11.23 -17.83 4.69
C ASN A 42 10.86 -16.66 5.61
N PHE A 43 10.01 -15.74 5.12
CA PHE A 43 9.44 -14.68 5.96
C PHE A 43 8.54 -15.27 7.07
N GLY A 44 7.86 -16.39 6.80
CA GLY A 44 7.14 -17.16 7.82
C GLY A 44 8.02 -17.62 8.97
N GLY A 45 9.28 -17.96 8.74
CA GLY A 45 10.24 -18.26 9.82
C GLY A 45 10.44 -17.08 10.77
N VAL A 46 10.52 -15.85 10.24
CA VAL A 46 10.61 -14.62 11.03
C VAL A 46 9.32 -14.40 11.83
N LEU A 47 8.15 -14.57 11.19
CA LEU A 47 6.86 -14.44 11.86
C LEU A 47 6.68 -15.46 13.00
N GLY A 48 7.21 -16.68 12.83
CA GLY A 48 7.21 -17.71 13.88
C GLY A 48 8.00 -17.29 15.12
N GLN A 49 9.16 -16.65 14.93
CA GLN A 49 9.96 -16.12 16.05
C GLN A 49 9.24 -14.99 16.81
N LEU A 50 8.38 -14.25 16.11
CA LEU A 50 7.55 -13.19 16.68
C LEU A 50 6.25 -13.71 17.34
N GLY A 51 6.04 -15.03 17.36
CA GLY A 51 4.86 -15.65 17.97
C GLY A 51 3.57 -15.47 17.17
N VAL A 52 3.66 -15.15 15.87
CA VAL A 52 2.49 -14.98 15.01
C VAL A 52 1.80 -16.33 14.76
N PRO A 53 0.48 -16.46 15.03
CA PRO A 53 -0.26 -17.69 14.72
C PRO A 53 -0.24 -18.03 13.23
N ALA A 54 -0.15 -19.33 12.91
CA ALA A 54 -0.08 -19.83 11.54
C ALA A 54 0.92 -19.05 10.65
N PRO A 55 2.21 -18.97 11.05
CA PRO A 55 3.14 -17.96 10.53
C PRO A 55 3.41 -18.12 9.03
N THR A 56 3.46 -19.34 8.51
CA THR A 56 3.62 -19.59 7.07
C THR A 56 2.41 -19.08 6.28
N LEU A 57 1.19 -19.35 6.73
CA LEU A 57 -0.03 -18.85 6.09
C LEU A 57 -0.03 -17.32 6.09
N MET A 58 0.25 -16.71 7.24
CA MET A 58 0.34 -15.26 7.39
C MET A 58 1.41 -14.65 6.49
N ALA A 59 2.54 -15.33 6.28
CA ALA A 59 3.58 -14.84 5.39
C ALA A 59 3.11 -14.73 3.93
N PHE A 60 2.35 -15.72 3.44
CA PHE A 60 1.75 -15.63 2.10
C PHE A 60 0.71 -14.51 2.04
N VAL A 61 -0.17 -14.42 3.03
CA VAL A 61 -1.18 -13.35 3.11
C VAL A 61 -0.52 -11.98 3.06
N VAL A 62 0.47 -11.71 3.93
CA VAL A 62 1.19 -10.43 3.98
C VAL A 62 1.88 -10.13 2.66
N THR A 63 2.58 -11.12 2.08
CA THR A 63 3.29 -10.95 0.80
C THR A 63 2.35 -10.49 -0.31
N PHE A 64 1.20 -11.16 -0.46
CA PHE A 64 0.23 -10.81 -1.51
C PHE A 64 -0.50 -9.50 -1.21
N VAL A 65 -0.85 -9.23 0.05
CA VAL A 65 -1.48 -7.97 0.45
C VAL A 65 -0.56 -6.78 0.19
N GLU A 66 0.72 -6.89 0.53
CA GLU A 66 1.69 -5.82 0.26
C GLU A 66 1.93 -5.63 -1.23
N LEU A 67 2.11 -6.71 -1.99
CA LEU A 67 2.40 -6.63 -3.42
C LEU A 67 1.18 -6.11 -4.21
N VAL A 68 0.06 -6.83 -4.13
CA VAL A 68 -1.14 -6.51 -4.90
C VAL A 68 -1.80 -5.26 -4.35
N GLY A 69 -1.91 -5.13 -3.03
CA GLY A 69 -2.47 -3.93 -2.40
C GLY A 69 -1.63 -2.68 -2.68
N GLY A 70 -0.30 -2.80 -2.67
CA GLY A 70 0.61 -1.71 -3.05
C GLY A 70 0.39 -1.24 -4.48
N ILE A 71 0.31 -2.17 -5.45
CA ILE A 71 0.02 -1.86 -6.85
C ILE A 71 -1.35 -1.18 -7.00
N LEU A 72 -2.38 -1.72 -6.34
CA LEU A 72 -3.74 -1.16 -6.39
C LEU A 72 -3.81 0.25 -5.78
N LEU A 73 -3.02 0.54 -4.75
CA LEU A 73 -2.89 1.88 -4.17
C LEU A 73 -2.25 2.87 -5.15
N VAL A 74 -1.19 2.47 -5.84
CA VAL A 74 -0.53 3.31 -6.86
C VAL A 74 -1.49 3.63 -8.00
N VAL A 75 -2.21 2.62 -8.52
CA VAL A 75 -3.21 2.80 -9.59
C VAL A 75 -4.41 3.62 -9.11
N GLY A 76 -4.65 3.66 -7.80
CA GLY A 76 -5.77 4.40 -7.21
C GLY A 76 -7.11 3.68 -7.30
N LEU A 77 -7.13 2.37 -7.61
CA LEU A 77 -8.36 1.61 -7.88
C LEU A 77 -9.30 1.51 -6.65
N LEU A 78 -8.75 1.55 -5.44
CA LEU A 78 -9.51 1.49 -4.17
C LEU A 78 -9.60 2.84 -3.43
N SER A 79 -8.86 3.85 -3.88
CA SER A 79 -8.85 5.18 -3.25
C SER A 79 -10.18 5.94 -3.41
N ARG A 80 -10.97 5.66 -4.45
CA ARG A 80 -12.29 6.27 -4.67
C ARG A 80 -13.39 5.71 -3.77
N LEU A 81 -13.24 4.49 -3.24
CA LEU A 81 -14.23 3.90 -2.33
C LEU A 81 -14.13 4.44 -0.90
N ALA A 82 -12.94 4.91 -0.50
CA ALA A 82 -12.69 5.45 0.84
C ALA A 82 -13.03 6.95 0.97
N ALA A 83 -13.11 7.65 -0.16
CA ALA A 83 -13.57 9.03 -0.24
C ALA A 83 -14.69 9.10 -1.29
N PRO A 84 -15.91 8.60 -0.97
CA PRO A 84 -17.06 8.89 -1.80
C PRO A 84 -17.32 10.40 -1.73
N ASP A 85 -17.65 10.96 -2.89
CA ASP A 85 -17.80 12.40 -3.15
C ASP A 85 -18.73 13.14 -2.18
#